data_AF-A0A1I3ZUA1-F1
#
_entry.id   AF-A0A1I3ZUA1-F1
#
_cell.length_a   1.000
_cell.length_b   1.000
_cell.length_c   1.000
_cell.angle_alpha   90.00
_cell.angle_beta   90.00
_cell.angle_gamma   90.00
#
_symmetry.space_group_name_H-M   'P 1'
#
loop_
_entity.id
_entity.type
_entity.pdbx_description
1 polymer ?
#
loop_
_entity_poly.entity_id
_entity_poly.type
_entity_poly.pdbx_seq_one_letter_code
_entity_poly.pdbx_strand_id
1 'polypeptide(L)'
;MIDLGDTKVVLVLAGGNALGAYQAGVCQALHEGGIAPDWIVGTSAGAINGAILAGNAPDIALAKLAAFWRTDGLDWWQAWPETWRRTIETSATLLGGRPGLFGPLGTALLAAPTPALYDTGPLATTLESSIDFARLNGGATRYTAVAVDLESGAETAFDTKDRLIGAEHVRASAALPPAFPAVAVDDRLYVDGGLSANLPLDPVLSTPSDRPTLCIAVDLLPMRGGRPDTLGEMAARAQDLTFASQTRRTIARWQAQYATDAAYRGCSVTLAQLLYADQQQEVAGKAMDFSPASVRQRWEHGLRDAADLVRRVADGTLPIGGQGLHLQPGHSVNAP
;
A
#
# COMPACT_ATOMS: atom_id res chain seq x y z
N MET A 1 11.67 -1.23 22.20
CA MET A 1 10.68 -0.33 21.59
C MET A 1 11.17 1.09 21.77
N ILE A 2 11.06 1.92 20.73
CA ILE A 2 11.34 3.35 20.85
C ILE A 2 10.21 3.97 21.67
N ASP A 3 10.55 4.73 22.72
CA ASP A 3 9.55 5.44 23.52
C ASP A 3 9.07 6.67 22.76
N LEU A 4 7.81 6.62 22.33
CA LEU A 4 7.14 7.70 21.61
C LEU A 4 6.16 8.47 22.52
N GLY A 5 6.17 8.19 23.83
CA GLY A 5 5.29 8.81 24.81
C GLY A 5 3.82 8.60 24.47
N ASP A 6 3.05 9.70 24.43
CA ASP A 6 1.65 9.70 24.03
C ASP A 6 1.46 9.82 22.51
N THR A 7 2.50 9.76 21.69
CA THR A 7 2.35 9.90 20.23
C THR A 7 1.52 8.74 19.68
N LYS A 8 0.50 9.06 18.88
CA LYS A 8 -0.26 8.08 18.10
C LYS A 8 0.49 7.78 16.79
N VAL A 9 0.81 6.53 16.54
CA VAL A 9 1.48 6.09 15.31
C VAL A 9 0.46 5.54 14.33
N VAL A 10 0.40 6.14 13.14
CA VAL A 10 -0.49 5.72 12.06
C VAL A 10 0.34 5.33 10.85
N LEU A 11 0.12 4.14 10.32
CA LEU A 11 0.77 3.64 9.11
C LEU A 11 -0.23 3.69 7.94
N VAL A 12 0.08 4.47 6.91
CA VAL A 12 -0.74 4.60 5.70
C VAL A 12 -0.02 3.95 4.53
N LEU A 13 -0.66 2.97 3.90
CA LEU A 13 -0.05 2.14 2.86
C LEU A 13 -0.78 2.32 1.52
N ALA A 14 -0.07 2.82 0.52
CA ALA A 14 -0.64 3.05 -0.81
C ALA A 14 -0.98 1.75 -1.58
N GLY A 15 -1.79 1.89 -2.63
CA GLY A 15 -1.91 0.85 -3.65
C GLY A 15 -0.70 0.78 -4.58
N GLY A 16 -0.47 -0.38 -5.19
CA GLY A 16 0.66 -0.58 -6.10
C GLY A 16 0.91 -2.01 -6.60
N ASN A 17 -0.01 -2.95 -6.41
CA ASN A 17 0.15 -4.37 -6.76
C ASN A 17 1.53 -4.91 -6.29
N ALA A 18 2.37 -5.41 -7.20
CA ALA A 18 3.67 -5.99 -6.89
C ALA A 18 4.67 -5.02 -6.25
N LEU A 19 4.45 -3.70 -6.38
CA LEU A 19 5.23 -2.68 -5.67
C LEU A 19 5.02 -2.74 -4.15
N GLY A 20 3.94 -3.37 -3.69
CA GLY A 20 3.66 -3.58 -2.26
C GLY A 20 4.73 -4.37 -1.51
N ALA A 21 5.63 -5.09 -2.19
CA ALA A 21 6.80 -5.70 -1.57
C ALA A 21 7.73 -4.66 -0.91
N TYR A 22 7.78 -3.42 -1.44
CA TYR A 22 8.49 -2.32 -0.80
C TYR A 22 7.90 -1.99 0.58
N GLN A 23 6.58 -1.94 0.69
CA GLN A 23 5.90 -1.72 1.97
C GLN A 23 6.21 -2.82 2.97
N ALA A 24 6.38 -4.06 2.51
CA ALA A 24 6.74 -5.16 3.40
C ALA A 24 8.12 -4.98 4.03
N GLY A 25 9.09 -4.48 3.25
CA GLY A 25 10.39 -4.04 3.78
C GLY A 25 10.29 -2.90 4.78
N VAL A 26 9.44 -1.89 4.50
CA VAL A 26 9.16 -0.81 5.45
C VAL A 26 8.56 -1.36 6.75
N CYS A 27 7.55 -2.24 6.66
CA CYS A 27 6.92 -2.86 7.82
C CYS A 27 7.92 -3.66 8.66
N GLN A 28 8.83 -4.39 8.02
CA GLN A 28 9.91 -5.09 8.70
C GLN A 28 10.82 -4.11 9.46
N ALA A 29 11.30 -3.05 8.83
CA ALA A 29 12.16 -2.07 9.48
C ALA A 29 11.48 -1.39 10.68
N LEU A 30 10.19 -1.03 10.55
CA LEU A 30 9.42 -0.46 11.65
C LEU A 30 9.28 -1.44 12.81
N HIS A 31 8.97 -2.71 12.51
CA HIS A 31 8.84 -3.77 13.51
C HIS A 31 10.17 -4.02 14.26
N GLU A 32 11.27 -4.18 13.53
CA GLU A 32 12.61 -4.38 14.10
C GLU A 32 13.09 -3.14 14.87
N GLY A 33 12.73 -1.95 14.40
CA GLY A 33 12.94 -0.67 15.08
C GLY A 33 12.06 -0.49 16.32
N GLY A 34 11.10 -1.38 16.57
CA GLY A 34 10.18 -1.29 17.69
C GLY A 34 9.21 -0.12 17.61
N ILE A 35 8.81 0.26 16.39
CA ILE A 35 7.73 1.22 16.08
C ILE A 35 6.48 0.42 15.71
N ALA A 36 5.54 0.32 16.64
CA ALA A 36 4.27 -0.37 16.42
C ALA A 36 3.16 0.64 16.08
N PRO A 37 2.39 0.46 14.99
CA PRO A 37 1.28 1.33 14.67
C PRO A 37 0.06 1.07 15.56
N ASP A 38 -0.58 2.15 16.04
CA ASP A 38 -1.90 2.11 16.67
C ASP A 38 -3.01 1.90 15.63
N TRP A 39 -2.76 2.37 14.40
CA TRP A 39 -3.71 2.35 13.30
C TRP A 39 -2.98 2.11 11.98
N ILE A 40 -3.50 1.17 11.18
CA ILE A 40 -3.07 0.93 9.81
C ILE A 40 -4.21 1.25 8.85
N VAL A 41 -3.95 2.08 7.85
CA VAL A 41 -4.88 2.42 6.76
C VAL A 41 -4.25 2.00 5.45
N GLY A 42 -4.98 1.27 4.60
CA GLY A 42 -4.43 0.76 3.36
C GLY A 42 -5.40 0.80 2.19
N THR A 43 -4.83 0.91 0.99
CA THR A 43 -5.52 0.75 -0.30
C THR A 43 -4.82 -0.37 -1.08
N SER A 44 -5.59 -1.21 -1.77
CA SER A 44 -5.06 -2.31 -2.61
C SER A 44 -4.02 -3.20 -1.90
N ALA A 45 -2.83 -3.36 -2.47
CA ALA A 45 -1.70 -4.06 -1.85
C ALA A 45 -1.39 -3.56 -0.42
N GLY A 46 -1.56 -2.26 -0.15
CA GLY A 46 -1.42 -1.68 1.18
C GLY A 46 -2.48 -2.17 2.16
N ALA A 47 -3.73 -2.36 1.70
CA ALA A 47 -4.78 -2.94 2.51
C ALA A 47 -4.46 -4.40 2.89
N ILE A 48 -3.93 -5.18 1.95
CA ILE A 48 -3.52 -6.57 2.19
C ILE A 48 -2.38 -6.63 3.20
N ASN A 49 -1.30 -5.87 2.97
CA ASN A 49 -0.15 -5.79 3.88
C ASN A 49 -0.58 -5.36 5.28
N GLY A 50 -1.44 -4.34 5.37
CA GLY A 50 -1.96 -3.85 6.64
C GLY A 50 -2.82 -4.88 7.39
N ALA A 51 -3.66 -5.63 6.67
CA ALA A 51 -4.51 -6.66 7.25
C ALA A 51 -3.67 -7.84 7.78
N ILE A 52 -2.63 -8.24 7.04
CA ILE A 52 -1.68 -9.26 7.50
C ILE A 52 -0.96 -8.79 8.77
N LEU A 53 -0.50 -7.53 8.80
CA LEU A 53 0.22 -6.98 9.95
C LEU A 53 -0.68 -6.86 11.20
N ALA A 54 -1.87 -6.29 11.07
CA ALA A 54 -2.82 -6.11 12.18
C ALA A 54 -3.50 -7.43 12.62
N GLY A 55 -3.75 -8.33 11.68
CA GLY A 55 -4.41 -9.61 11.90
C GLY A 55 -3.48 -10.72 12.36
N ASN A 56 -2.24 -10.44 12.77
CA ASN A 56 -1.33 -11.44 13.33
C ASN A 56 -0.63 -10.91 14.59
N ALA A 57 -0.12 -11.82 15.43
CA ALA A 57 0.70 -11.43 16.57
C ALA A 57 2.03 -10.84 16.07
N PRO A 58 2.62 -9.83 16.77
CA PRO A 58 3.83 -9.16 16.30
C PRO A 58 4.97 -10.11 15.91
N ASP A 59 5.16 -11.19 16.67
CA ASP A 59 6.18 -12.23 16.46
C ASP A 59 5.94 -13.11 15.21
N ILE A 60 4.70 -13.19 14.72
CA ILE A 60 4.30 -14.01 13.57
C ILE A 60 4.01 -13.15 12.32
N ALA A 61 3.62 -11.88 12.51
CA ALA A 61 3.14 -11.01 11.44
C ALA A 61 4.14 -10.86 10.28
N LEU A 62 5.43 -10.68 10.58
CA LEU A 62 6.47 -10.59 9.54
C LEU A 62 6.65 -11.91 8.78
N ALA A 63 6.55 -13.05 9.46
CA ALA A 63 6.64 -14.36 8.80
C ALA A 63 5.46 -14.60 7.85
N LYS A 64 4.25 -14.19 8.25
CA LYS A 64 3.04 -14.24 7.39
C LYS A 64 3.17 -13.31 6.19
N LEU A 65 3.69 -12.10 6.40
CA LEU A 65 3.95 -11.13 5.34
C LEU A 65 4.98 -11.66 4.34
N ALA A 66 6.09 -12.21 4.83
CA ALA A 66 7.11 -12.84 3.99
C ALA A 66 6.55 -14.04 3.20
N ALA A 67 5.73 -14.88 3.83
CA ALA A 67 5.07 -15.99 3.17
C ALA A 67 4.09 -15.53 2.06
N PHE A 68 3.34 -14.44 2.28
CA PHE A 68 2.46 -13.87 1.27
C PHE A 68 3.23 -13.36 0.05
N TRP A 69 4.36 -12.67 0.28
CA TRP A 69 5.17 -12.11 -0.80
C TRP A 69 6.07 -13.13 -1.49
N ARG A 70 6.35 -14.27 -0.85
CA ARG A 70 7.13 -15.36 -1.44
C ARG A 70 6.53 -15.78 -2.77
N THR A 71 7.35 -15.76 -3.80
CA THR A 71 7.05 -16.35 -5.09
C THR A 71 8.02 -17.48 -5.38
N ASP A 72 7.48 -18.61 -5.81
CA ASP A 72 8.30 -19.68 -6.37
C ASP A 72 8.59 -19.29 -7.84
N GLY A 73 9.87 -19.15 -8.18
CA GLY A 73 10.32 -18.80 -9.53
C GLY A 73 11.07 -19.95 -10.19
N LEU A 74 11.11 -19.94 -11.52
CA LEU A 74 11.91 -20.91 -12.26
C LEU A 74 13.35 -20.39 -12.41
N ASP A 75 14.32 -21.08 -11.82
CA ASP A 75 15.72 -20.62 -11.66
C ASP A 75 16.62 -20.80 -12.91
N TRP A 76 16.07 -21.30 -14.01
CA TRP A 76 16.81 -21.82 -15.17
C TRP A 76 17.47 -20.80 -16.13
N TRP A 77 17.45 -19.50 -15.86
CA TRP A 77 17.97 -18.46 -16.79
C TRP A 77 18.63 -17.25 -16.11
N GLN A 78 19.23 -17.39 -14.92
CA GLN A 78 19.91 -16.27 -14.23
C GLN A 78 21.03 -15.59 -15.05
N ALA A 79 21.51 -16.24 -16.13
CA ALA A 79 22.54 -15.71 -17.02
C ALA A 79 22.02 -14.71 -18.09
N TRP A 80 20.70 -14.49 -18.18
CA TRP A 80 20.12 -13.54 -19.14
C TRP A 80 20.12 -12.11 -18.57
N PRO A 81 20.13 -11.07 -19.43
CA PRO A 81 20.04 -9.69 -18.96
C PRO A 81 18.73 -9.45 -18.18
N GLU A 82 18.83 -8.77 -17.04
CA GLU A 82 17.75 -8.59 -16.07
C GLU A 82 16.46 -8.01 -16.69
N THR A 83 16.58 -7.03 -17.57
CA THR A 83 15.44 -6.42 -18.28
C THR A 83 14.65 -7.47 -19.08
N TRP A 84 15.33 -8.41 -19.73
CA TRP A 84 14.68 -9.46 -20.52
C TRP A 84 13.99 -10.48 -19.64
N ARG A 85 14.64 -10.90 -18.56
CA ARG A 85 14.08 -11.81 -17.55
C ARG A 85 12.79 -11.26 -16.95
N ARG A 86 12.84 -10.02 -16.44
CA ARG A 86 11.67 -9.33 -15.86
C ARG A 86 10.55 -9.09 -16.87
N THR A 87 10.89 -8.78 -18.14
CA THR A 87 9.88 -8.62 -19.21
C THR A 87 9.15 -9.93 -19.50
N ILE A 88 9.89 -11.05 -19.57
CA ILE A 88 9.30 -12.38 -19.78
C ILE A 88 8.43 -12.81 -18.59
N GLU A 89 8.89 -12.58 -17.35
CA GLU A 89 8.14 -12.91 -16.14
C GLU A 89 6.89 -12.03 -15.96
N THR A 90 6.98 -10.75 -16.30
CA THR A 90 5.82 -9.85 -16.36
C THR A 90 4.83 -10.35 -17.40
N SER A 91 5.31 -10.75 -18.59
CA SER A 91 4.47 -11.31 -19.64
C SER A 91 3.82 -12.63 -19.22
N ALA A 92 4.56 -13.51 -18.52
CA ALA A 92 4.04 -14.76 -17.98
C ALA A 92 2.98 -14.52 -16.90
N THR A 93 3.17 -13.53 -16.02
CA THR A 93 2.16 -13.13 -15.03
C THR A 93 0.92 -12.53 -15.69
N LEU A 94 1.12 -11.70 -16.72
CA LEU A 94 0.02 -11.12 -17.50
C LEU A 94 -0.80 -12.20 -18.19
N LEU A 95 -0.18 -13.30 -18.64
CA LEU A 95 -0.86 -14.41 -19.32
C LEU A 95 -1.47 -15.43 -18.35
N GLY A 96 -0.71 -15.85 -17.34
CA GLY A 96 -1.01 -16.99 -16.47
C GLY A 96 -1.56 -16.62 -15.08
N GLY A 97 -1.54 -15.34 -14.72
CA GLY A 97 -1.88 -14.88 -13.37
C GLY A 97 -0.74 -15.06 -12.36
N ARG A 98 -1.02 -14.78 -11.08
CA ARG A 98 -0.14 -15.09 -9.95
C ARG A 98 -0.84 -16.10 -9.03
N PRO A 99 -0.31 -17.34 -8.89
CA PRO A 99 -0.87 -18.33 -7.97
C PRO A 99 -1.14 -17.75 -6.57
N GLY A 100 -2.34 -17.98 -6.06
CA GLY A 100 -2.80 -17.46 -4.76
C GLY A 100 -3.30 -16.01 -4.75
N LEU A 101 -3.06 -15.21 -5.80
CA LEU A 101 -3.59 -13.85 -5.91
C LEU A 101 -4.64 -13.72 -7.02
N PHE A 102 -4.32 -14.16 -8.24
CA PHE A 102 -5.27 -14.13 -9.36
C PHE A 102 -4.95 -15.17 -10.44
N GLY A 103 -5.98 -15.72 -11.07
CA GLY A 103 -5.91 -16.74 -12.13
C GLY A 103 -5.65 -16.15 -13.53
N PRO A 104 -5.56 -17.00 -14.57
CA PRO A 104 -5.21 -16.60 -15.94
C PRO A 104 -6.29 -15.73 -16.62
N LEU A 105 -5.94 -15.15 -17.77
CA LEU A 105 -6.82 -14.35 -18.65
C LEU A 105 -7.98 -15.20 -19.20
N GLY A 106 -9.07 -15.36 -18.44
CA GLY A 106 -10.13 -16.32 -18.78
C GLY A 106 -11.56 -15.79 -18.75
N THR A 107 -11.86 -14.77 -17.96
CA THR A 107 -13.23 -14.25 -17.79
C THR A 107 -13.59 -13.11 -18.75
N ALA A 108 -12.60 -12.48 -19.38
CA ALA A 108 -12.77 -11.26 -20.20
C ALA A 108 -13.64 -11.44 -21.47
N LEU A 109 -13.83 -12.68 -21.93
CA LEU A 109 -14.48 -12.99 -23.22
C LEU A 109 -15.96 -13.41 -23.08
N LEU A 110 -16.49 -13.50 -21.86
CA LEU A 110 -17.87 -13.89 -21.58
C LEU A 110 -18.60 -12.80 -20.81
N ALA A 111 -19.88 -12.60 -21.10
CA ALA A 111 -20.73 -11.75 -20.26
C ALA A 111 -20.78 -12.35 -18.84
N ALA A 112 -20.33 -11.58 -17.85
CA ALA A 112 -20.28 -11.97 -16.44
C ALA A 112 -20.90 -10.87 -15.57
N PRO A 113 -21.46 -11.18 -14.38
CA PRO A 113 -22.00 -10.18 -13.47
C PRO A 113 -20.98 -9.10 -13.08
N THR A 114 -19.71 -9.50 -12.94
CA THR A 114 -18.57 -8.61 -12.66
C THR A 114 -17.45 -8.89 -13.68
N PRO A 115 -17.46 -8.22 -14.85
CA PRO A 115 -16.49 -8.50 -15.90
C PRO A 115 -15.07 -8.05 -15.50
N ALA A 116 -14.09 -8.91 -15.71
CA ALA A 116 -12.68 -8.63 -15.41
C ALA A 116 -11.73 -9.49 -16.25
N LEU A 117 -10.48 -9.04 -16.36
CA LEU A 117 -9.42 -9.76 -17.07
C LEU A 117 -8.99 -11.04 -16.34
N TYR A 118 -8.91 -11.00 -15.01
CA TYR A 118 -8.40 -12.08 -14.17
C TYR A 118 -9.44 -12.54 -13.13
N ASP A 119 -9.40 -13.81 -12.74
CA ASP A 119 -10.16 -14.34 -11.61
C ASP A 119 -9.42 -14.09 -10.28
N THR A 120 -10.08 -13.52 -9.28
CA THR A 120 -9.52 -13.29 -7.94
C THR A 120 -10.13 -14.18 -6.86
N GLY A 121 -10.84 -15.25 -7.23
CA GLY A 121 -11.29 -16.30 -6.30
C GLY A 121 -10.17 -16.81 -5.38
N PRO A 122 -8.97 -17.15 -5.90
CA PRO A 122 -7.85 -17.63 -5.07
C PRO A 122 -7.40 -16.65 -3.98
N LEU A 123 -7.58 -15.34 -4.18
CA LEU A 123 -7.18 -14.34 -3.19
C LEU A 123 -7.95 -14.50 -1.87
N ALA A 124 -9.23 -14.89 -1.91
CA ALA A 124 -10.03 -15.09 -0.70
C ALA A 124 -9.39 -16.14 0.22
N THR A 125 -9.11 -17.32 -0.34
CA THR A 125 -8.47 -18.42 0.41
C THR A 125 -7.09 -18.03 0.94
N THR A 126 -6.30 -17.31 0.14
CA THR A 126 -4.99 -16.83 0.60
C THR A 126 -5.14 -15.89 1.79
N LEU A 127 -6.04 -14.90 1.71
CA LEU A 127 -6.27 -13.95 2.80
C LEU A 127 -6.76 -14.66 4.07
N GLU A 128 -7.70 -15.60 3.95
CA GLU A 128 -8.19 -16.42 5.07
C GLU A 128 -7.07 -17.24 5.73
N SER A 129 -6.07 -17.68 4.97
CA SER A 129 -4.91 -18.41 5.51
C SER A 129 -3.81 -17.50 6.09
N SER A 130 -3.74 -16.26 5.61
CA SER A 130 -2.71 -15.29 5.97
C SER A 130 -3.10 -14.38 7.13
N ILE A 131 -4.39 -14.22 7.41
CA ILE A 131 -4.93 -13.22 8.34
C ILE A 131 -5.83 -13.91 9.38
N ASP A 132 -5.54 -13.71 10.67
CA ASP A 132 -6.52 -14.00 11.73
C ASP A 132 -7.47 -12.80 11.86
N PHE A 133 -8.64 -12.91 11.21
CA PHE A 133 -9.66 -11.86 11.23
C PHE A 133 -10.28 -11.64 12.62
N ALA A 134 -10.26 -12.64 13.51
CA ALA A 134 -10.73 -12.43 14.88
C ALA A 134 -9.76 -11.48 15.61
N ARG A 135 -8.45 -11.65 15.41
CA ARG A 135 -7.44 -10.72 15.93
C ARG A 135 -7.53 -9.35 15.27
N LEU A 136 -7.67 -9.29 13.94
CA LEU A 136 -7.82 -8.03 13.19
C LEU A 136 -8.96 -7.17 13.77
N ASN A 137 -10.10 -7.80 14.03
CA ASN A 137 -11.28 -7.14 14.60
C ASN A 137 -11.24 -6.98 16.13
N GLY A 138 -10.26 -7.61 16.82
CA GLY A 138 -10.10 -7.55 18.26
C GLY A 138 -9.56 -6.21 18.79
N GLY A 139 -9.16 -5.29 17.91
CA GLY A 139 -8.87 -3.89 18.26
C GLY A 139 -7.48 -3.59 18.80
N ALA A 140 -6.56 -4.57 18.80
CA ALA A 140 -5.16 -4.33 19.22
C ALA A 140 -4.45 -3.29 18.34
N THR A 141 -4.74 -3.30 17.05
CA THR A 141 -4.36 -2.27 16.08
C THR A 141 -5.61 -1.97 15.25
N ARG A 142 -6.04 -0.70 15.20
CA ARG A 142 -7.14 -0.31 14.33
C ARG A 142 -6.74 -0.56 12.88
N TYR A 143 -7.66 -1.03 12.05
CA TYR A 143 -7.40 -1.30 10.64
C TYR A 143 -8.49 -0.68 9.77
N THR A 144 -8.07 -0.08 8.66
CA THR A 144 -8.97 0.50 7.66
C THR A 144 -8.55 0.10 6.25
N ALA A 145 -9.47 -0.46 5.47
CA ALA A 145 -9.31 -0.67 4.03
C ALA A 145 -10.15 0.35 3.27
N VAL A 146 -9.60 0.98 2.23
CA VAL A 146 -10.34 1.95 1.40
C VAL A 146 -10.72 1.32 0.06
N ALA A 147 -12.00 1.43 -0.30
CA ALA A 147 -12.55 0.99 -1.57
C ALA A 147 -13.44 2.09 -2.19
N VAL A 148 -13.80 1.91 -3.46
CA VAL A 148 -14.76 2.79 -4.15
C VAL A 148 -15.98 1.97 -4.51
N ASP A 149 -17.16 2.49 -4.19
CA ASP A 149 -18.42 1.93 -4.68
C ASP A 149 -18.52 2.11 -6.20
N LEU A 150 -18.70 1.00 -6.92
CA LEU A 150 -18.61 0.97 -8.38
C LEU A 150 -19.69 1.82 -9.07
N GLU A 151 -20.89 1.90 -8.50
CA GLU A 151 -22.04 2.55 -9.15
C GLU A 151 -22.11 4.04 -8.85
N SER A 152 -21.84 4.44 -7.61
CA SER A 152 -21.90 5.83 -7.15
C SER A 152 -20.57 6.58 -7.24
N GLY A 153 -19.45 5.85 -7.31
CA GLY A 153 -18.10 6.42 -7.25
C GLY A 153 -17.71 6.94 -5.86
N ALA A 154 -18.51 6.67 -4.83
CA ALA A 154 -18.24 7.11 -3.46
C ALA A 154 -17.09 6.30 -2.84
N GLU A 155 -16.13 6.99 -2.24
CA GLU A 155 -15.11 6.36 -1.40
C GLU A 155 -15.75 5.80 -0.11
N THR A 156 -15.34 4.59 0.27
CA THR A 156 -15.79 3.91 1.49
C THR A 156 -14.57 3.40 2.25
N ALA A 157 -14.51 3.73 3.54
CA ALA A 157 -13.51 3.23 4.46
C ALA A 157 -14.12 2.10 5.31
N PHE A 158 -13.68 0.87 5.09
CA PHE A 158 -14.03 -0.27 5.92
C PHE A 158 -13.11 -0.30 7.14
N ASP A 159 -13.64 0.11 8.30
CA ASP A 159 -12.86 0.32 9.52
C ASP A 159 -13.25 -0.65 10.64
N THR A 160 -12.26 -1.26 11.29
CA THR A 160 -12.50 -2.17 12.44
C THR A 160 -13.11 -1.46 13.65
N LYS A 161 -13.04 -0.13 13.71
CA LYS A 161 -13.74 0.67 14.72
C LYS A 161 -15.27 0.59 14.57
N ASP A 162 -15.75 0.51 13.34
CA ASP A 162 -17.17 0.71 13.02
C ASP A 162 -17.87 -0.58 12.59
N ARG A 163 -17.11 -1.58 12.13
CA ARG A 163 -17.65 -2.86 11.65
C ARG A 163 -16.65 -4.01 11.74
N LEU A 164 -17.15 -5.23 11.60
CA LEU A 164 -16.30 -6.39 11.37
C LEU A 164 -15.76 -6.39 9.93
N ILE A 165 -14.47 -6.68 9.81
CA ILE A 165 -13.72 -6.78 8.56
C ILE A 165 -13.46 -8.26 8.26
N GLY A 166 -13.85 -8.69 7.07
CA GLY A 166 -13.59 -10.01 6.49
C GLY A 166 -12.74 -9.92 5.21
N ALA A 167 -12.51 -11.07 4.58
CA ALA A 167 -11.69 -11.16 3.37
C ALA A 167 -12.28 -10.34 2.21
N GLU A 168 -13.61 -10.27 2.09
CA GLU A 168 -14.34 -9.49 1.09
C GLU A 168 -14.02 -7.99 1.15
N HIS A 169 -13.84 -7.42 2.35
CA HIS A 169 -13.50 -6.00 2.51
C HIS A 169 -12.09 -5.70 2.01
N VAL A 170 -11.13 -6.57 2.32
CA VAL A 170 -9.74 -6.46 1.86
C VAL A 170 -9.65 -6.68 0.35
N ARG A 171 -10.42 -7.65 -0.19
CA ARG A 171 -10.50 -7.92 -1.65
C ARG A 171 -11.13 -6.76 -2.41
N ALA A 172 -12.20 -6.16 -1.89
CA ALA A 172 -12.84 -4.97 -2.48
C ALA A 172 -11.83 -3.84 -2.68
N SER A 173 -11.02 -3.56 -1.65
CA SER A 173 -9.94 -2.58 -1.71
C SER A 173 -8.85 -2.91 -2.75
N ALA A 174 -8.73 -4.17 -3.20
CA ALA A 174 -7.72 -4.63 -4.16
C ALA A 174 -8.32 -5.01 -5.53
N ALA A 175 -9.59 -4.71 -5.78
CA ALA A 175 -10.31 -5.08 -7.00
C ALA A 175 -10.15 -4.01 -8.10
N LEU A 176 -8.93 -3.87 -8.65
CA LEU A 176 -8.59 -2.82 -9.63
C LEU A 176 -9.19 -3.09 -11.02
N PRO A 177 -10.14 -2.29 -11.52
CA PRO A 177 -10.72 -2.48 -12.84
C PRO A 177 -9.77 -2.00 -13.96
N PRO A 178 -9.83 -2.60 -15.17
CA PRO A 178 -10.60 -3.77 -15.54
C PRO A 178 -9.90 -5.10 -15.18
N ALA A 179 -8.77 -5.06 -14.48
CA ALA A 179 -7.95 -6.23 -14.21
C ALA A 179 -8.68 -7.25 -13.32
N PHE A 180 -9.29 -6.78 -12.23
CA PHE A 180 -9.91 -7.61 -11.20
C PHE A 180 -11.41 -7.32 -11.07
N PRO A 181 -12.23 -8.35 -10.76
CA PRO A 181 -13.68 -8.19 -10.66
C PRO A 181 -14.04 -7.41 -9.41
N ALA A 182 -15.10 -6.61 -9.52
CA ALA A 182 -15.71 -5.96 -8.36
C ALA A 182 -16.15 -6.99 -7.32
N VAL A 183 -16.09 -6.62 -6.05
CA VAL A 183 -16.41 -7.48 -4.91
C VAL A 183 -17.68 -6.99 -4.25
N ALA A 184 -18.62 -7.90 -4.00
CA ALA A 184 -19.83 -7.58 -3.27
C ALA A 184 -19.55 -7.49 -1.76
N VAL A 185 -19.96 -6.38 -1.14
CA VAL A 185 -19.98 -6.17 0.31
C VAL A 185 -21.31 -5.49 0.65
N ASP A 186 -22.09 -6.07 1.55
CA ASP A 186 -23.42 -5.55 1.97
C ASP A 186 -24.31 -5.08 0.79
N ASP A 187 -24.55 -5.96 -0.18
CA ASP A 187 -25.37 -5.70 -1.39
C ASP A 187 -24.83 -4.65 -2.38
N ARG A 188 -23.64 -4.10 -2.15
CA ARG A 188 -23.00 -3.12 -3.05
C ARG A 188 -21.75 -3.70 -3.67
N LEU A 189 -21.44 -3.28 -4.89
CA LEU A 189 -20.23 -3.67 -5.60
C LEU A 189 -19.12 -2.64 -5.38
N TYR A 190 -17.97 -3.12 -4.92
CA TYR A 190 -16.81 -2.29 -4.64
C TYR A 190 -15.62 -2.66 -5.51
N VAL A 191 -14.83 -1.65 -5.82
CA VAL A 191 -13.57 -1.73 -6.58
C VAL A 191 -12.44 -1.03 -5.83
N ASP A 192 -11.22 -1.17 -6.34
CA ASP A 192 -10.00 -0.67 -5.70
C ASP A 192 -10.08 0.82 -5.32
N GLY A 193 -9.69 1.12 -4.07
CA GLY A 193 -9.67 2.46 -3.52
C GLY A 193 -8.77 3.44 -4.27
N GLY A 194 -7.78 2.93 -5.02
CA GLY A 194 -6.81 3.74 -5.75
C GLY A 194 -7.43 4.59 -6.85
N LEU A 195 -8.63 4.24 -7.32
CA LEU A 195 -9.40 5.07 -8.24
C LEU A 195 -9.74 6.45 -7.64
N SER A 196 -9.96 6.51 -6.32
CA SER A 196 -10.21 7.76 -5.58
C SER A 196 -8.92 8.30 -4.95
N ALA A 197 -8.31 7.52 -4.07
CA ALA A 197 -7.15 7.91 -3.28
C ALA A 197 -6.18 6.72 -3.11
N ASN A 198 -5.16 6.68 -3.96
CA ASN A 198 -4.16 5.60 -3.90
C ASN A 198 -3.36 5.57 -2.59
N LEU A 199 -3.02 6.73 -2.02
CA LEU A 199 -2.50 6.85 -0.66
C LEU A 199 -3.62 7.41 0.24
N PRO A 200 -4.29 6.56 1.04
CA PRO A 200 -5.53 6.92 1.73
C PRO A 200 -5.25 7.74 3.00
N LEU A 201 -4.91 9.02 2.83
CA LEU A 201 -4.64 9.94 3.94
C LEU A 201 -5.92 10.48 4.59
N ASP A 202 -7.03 10.49 3.84
CA ASP A 202 -8.28 11.12 4.26
C ASP A 202 -8.86 10.55 5.56
N PRO A 203 -8.93 9.21 5.78
CA PRO A 203 -9.39 8.66 7.06
C PRO A 203 -8.59 9.20 8.25
N VAL A 204 -7.27 9.36 8.09
CA VAL A 204 -6.37 9.81 9.15
C VAL A 204 -6.51 11.31 9.38
N LEU A 205 -6.36 12.10 8.32
CA LEU A 205 -6.28 13.55 8.41
C LEU A 205 -7.62 14.22 8.72
N SER A 206 -8.75 13.57 8.40
CA SER A 206 -10.10 14.01 8.77
C SER A 206 -10.52 13.66 10.19
N THR A 207 -9.69 12.93 10.94
CA THR A 207 -9.96 12.57 12.34
C THR A 207 -9.02 13.34 13.26
N PRO A 208 -9.43 14.53 13.77
CA PRO A 208 -8.69 15.25 14.80
C PRO A 208 -8.29 14.36 15.97
N SER A 209 -7.05 14.55 16.44
CA SER A 209 -6.47 13.83 17.58
C SER A 209 -5.95 14.84 18.58
N ASP A 210 -6.24 14.60 19.85
CA ASP A 210 -5.68 15.33 20.99
C ASP A 210 -4.21 14.96 21.25
N ARG A 211 -3.84 13.72 20.91
CA ARG A 211 -2.47 13.22 20.91
C ARG A 211 -1.69 13.64 19.66
N PRO A 212 -0.39 13.97 19.76
CA PRO A 212 0.49 14.09 18.60
C PRO A 212 0.41 12.86 17.72
N THR A 213 0.29 13.04 16.40
CA THR A 213 0.19 11.93 15.46
C THR A 213 1.43 11.87 14.58
N LEU A 214 2.16 10.75 14.65
CA LEU A 214 3.16 10.37 13.65
C LEU A 214 2.47 9.55 12.56
N CYS A 215 2.21 10.17 11.42
CA CYS A 215 1.63 9.51 10.24
C CYS A 215 2.76 9.08 9.30
N ILE A 216 3.10 7.79 9.30
CA ILE A 216 4.07 7.20 8.38
C ILE A 216 3.32 6.78 7.12
N ALA A 217 3.54 7.49 6.02
CA ALA A 217 2.84 7.27 4.77
C ALA A 217 3.78 6.68 3.71
N VAL A 218 3.49 5.46 3.25
CA VAL A 218 4.31 4.70 2.30
C VAL A 218 3.71 4.79 0.91
N ASP A 219 4.27 5.68 0.09
CA ASP A 219 3.86 5.93 -1.28
C ASP A 219 4.75 5.15 -2.26
N LEU A 220 4.12 4.53 -3.26
CA LEU A 220 4.76 3.63 -4.21
C LEU A 220 4.95 4.25 -5.59
N LEU A 221 4.37 5.43 -5.84
CA LEU A 221 4.28 5.99 -7.18
C LEU A 221 4.87 7.41 -7.22
N PRO A 222 6.03 7.60 -7.88
CA PRO A 222 6.77 8.85 -7.78
C PRO A 222 6.21 9.96 -8.69
N MET A 223 6.03 11.14 -8.11
CA MET A 223 5.63 12.35 -8.85
C MET A 223 6.72 12.83 -9.81
N ARG A 224 8.01 12.55 -9.54
CA ARG A 224 9.14 12.89 -10.42
C ARG A 224 9.67 11.62 -11.10
N GLY A 225 10.15 11.76 -12.33
CA GLY A 225 10.69 10.65 -13.11
C GLY A 225 11.38 11.13 -14.38
N GLY A 226 12.12 10.24 -15.04
CA GLY A 226 12.79 10.51 -16.31
C GLY A 226 11.80 10.75 -17.46
N ARG A 227 12.31 11.31 -18.57
CA ARG A 227 11.55 11.42 -19.81
C ARG A 227 11.39 10.01 -20.41
N PRO A 228 10.18 9.56 -20.74
CA PRO A 228 9.98 8.27 -21.40
C PRO A 228 10.45 8.35 -22.86
N ASP A 229 11.19 7.34 -23.29
CA ASP A 229 11.68 7.16 -24.67
C ASP A 229 10.90 6.08 -25.43
N THR A 230 10.11 5.26 -24.72
CA THR A 230 9.26 4.22 -25.30
C THR A 230 7.78 4.37 -24.94
N LEU A 231 6.89 3.71 -25.69
CA LEU A 231 5.45 3.69 -25.37
C LEU A 231 5.16 3.01 -24.03
N GLY A 232 5.92 1.96 -23.67
CA GLY A 232 5.79 1.27 -22.39
C GLY A 232 6.19 2.15 -21.22
N GLU A 233 7.29 2.90 -21.36
CA GLU A 233 7.70 3.90 -20.36
C GLU A 233 6.69 5.05 -20.27
N MET A 234 6.11 5.49 -21.40
CA MET A 234 5.07 6.51 -21.40
C MET A 234 3.83 6.03 -20.64
N ALA A 235 3.37 4.81 -20.86
CA ALA A 235 2.24 4.22 -20.15
C ALA A 235 2.52 4.08 -18.63
N ALA A 236 3.69 3.58 -18.27
CA ALA A 236 4.13 3.49 -16.87
C ALA A 236 4.18 4.88 -16.23
N ARG A 237 4.69 5.88 -16.94
CA ARG A 237 4.75 7.26 -16.45
C ARG A 237 3.37 7.88 -16.29
N ALA A 238 2.45 7.64 -17.22
CA ALA A 238 1.07 8.11 -17.13
C ALA A 238 0.36 7.52 -15.89
N GLN A 239 0.60 6.24 -15.60
CA GLN A 239 0.11 5.60 -14.38
C GLN A 239 0.69 6.26 -13.12
N ASP A 240 2.01 6.43 -13.04
CA ASP A 240 2.68 7.09 -11.90
C ASP A 240 2.09 8.49 -11.67
N LEU A 241 1.96 9.28 -12.74
CA LEU A 241 1.42 10.65 -12.69
C LEU A 241 -0.03 10.69 -12.21
N THR A 242 -0.86 9.75 -12.64
CA THR A 242 -2.29 9.68 -12.28
C THR A 242 -2.46 9.57 -10.77
N PHE A 243 -1.79 8.59 -10.16
CA PHE A 243 -1.91 8.33 -8.72
C PHE A 243 -1.09 9.31 -7.88
N ALA A 244 0.16 9.63 -8.27
CA ALA A 244 1.00 10.58 -7.52
C ALA A 244 0.37 11.99 -7.46
N SER A 245 -0.37 12.37 -8.50
CA SER A 245 -1.11 13.64 -8.52
C SER A 245 -2.25 13.67 -7.50
N GLN A 246 -2.90 12.52 -7.19
CA GLN A 246 -3.90 12.43 -6.13
C GLN A 246 -3.25 12.74 -4.78
N THR A 247 -2.17 12.03 -4.42
CA THR A 247 -1.43 12.23 -3.16
C THR A 247 -1.03 13.70 -2.97
N ARG A 248 -0.42 14.31 -4.00
CA ARG A 248 0.03 15.71 -3.93
C ARG A 248 -1.13 16.67 -3.66
N ARG A 249 -2.28 16.49 -4.32
CA ARG A 249 -3.47 17.32 -4.11
C ARG A 249 -4.05 17.12 -2.71
N THR A 250 -4.13 15.88 -2.23
CA THR A 250 -4.64 15.55 -0.89
C THR A 250 -3.79 16.18 0.21
N ILE A 251 -2.47 16.06 0.13
CA ILE A 251 -1.56 16.70 1.11
C ILE A 251 -1.74 18.22 1.11
N ALA A 252 -1.73 18.86 -0.07
CA ALA A 252 -1.91 20.31 -0.17
C ALA A 252 -3.27 20.77 0.39
N ARG A 253 -4.35 20.03 0.10
CA ARG A 253 -5.69 20.28 0.62
C ARG A 253 -5.71 20.23 2.15
N TRP A 254 -5.14 19.18 2.74
CA TRP A 254 -5.12 19.04 4.20
C TRP A 254 -4.20 20.03 4.89
N GLN A 255 -3.06 20.39 4.29
CA GLN A 255 -2.21 21.45 4.83
C GLN A 255 -2.98 22.78 4.93
N ALA A 256 -3.77 23.12 3.90
CA ALA A 256 -4.63 24.29 3.94
C ALA A 256 -5.74 24.16 4.98
N GLN A 257 -6.37 23.00 5.12
CA GLN A 257 -7.42 22.75 6.12
C GLN A 257 -6.87 22.92 7.55
N TYR A 258 -5.76 22.26 7.88
CA TYR A 258 -5.11 22.35 9.20
C TYR A 258 -4.65 23.77 9.54
N ALA A 259 -4.32 24.58 8.53
CA ALA A 259 -3.91 25.96 8.73
C ALA A 259 -5.09 26.94 8.97
N THR A 260 -6.30 26.62 8.48
CA THR A 260 -7.40 27.59 8.39
C THR A 260 -8.62 27.23 9.23
N ASP A 261 -8.92 25.94 9.40
CA ASP A 261 -10.13 25.48 10.07
C ASP A 261 -9.93 25.37 11.59
N ALA A 262 -10.88 25.95 12.34
CA ALA A 262 -10.88 25.95 13.79
C ALA A 262 -10.92 24.53 14.40
N ALA A 263 -11.54 23.57 13.71
CA ALA A 263 -11.65 22.18 14.19
C ALA A 263 -10.29 21.47 14.32
N TYR A 264 -9.27 21.93 13.59
CA TYR A 264 -7.92 21.36 13.60
C TYR A 264 -6.92 22.18 14.42
N ARG A 265 -7.37 23.28 15.05
CA ARG A 265 -6.50 24.09 15.92
C ARG A 265 -6.01 23.27 17.09
N GLY A 266 -4.70 23.21 17.27
CA GLY A 266 -4.05 22.43 18.33
C GLY A 266 -3.79 20.97 17.98
N CYS A 267 -4.31 20.46 16.86
CA CYS A 267 -3.92 19.14 16.35
C CYS A 267 -2.45 19.17 15.92
N SER A 268 -1.74 18.07 16.14
CA SER A 268 -0.37 17.90 15.68
C SER A 268 -0.25 16.64 14.84
N VAL A 269 0.13 16.80 13.57
CA VAL A 269 0.39 15.69 12.65
C VAL A 269 1.74 15.88 11.97
N THR A 270 2.64 14.94 12.22
CA THR A 270 3.90 14.80 11.49
C THR A 270 3.71 13.72 10.44
N LEU A 271 3.61 14.13 9.17
CA LEU A 271 3.45 13.24 8.03
C LEU A 271 4.82 12.85 7.46
N ALA A 272 5.36 11.71 7.91
CA ALA A 272 6.58 11.13 7.40
C ALA A 272 6.30 10.33 6.12
N GLN A 273 6.59 10.90 4.96
CA GLN A 273 6.33 10.27 3.67
C GLN A 273 7.55 9.46 3.21
N LEU A 274 7.44 8.13 3.19
CA LEU A 274 8.39 7.24 2.52
C LEU A 274 7.93 7.05 1.08
N LEU A 275 8.76 7.46 0.13
CA LEU A 275 8.48 7.33 -1.30
C LEU A 275 9.43 6.32 -1.92
N TYR A 276 8.88 5.30 -2.59
CA TYR A 276 9.68 4.38 -3.41
C TYR A 276 10.19 5.11 -4.67
N ALA A 277 11.24 5.92 -4.52
CA ALA A 277 11.74 6.80 -5.59
C ALA A 277 12.75 6.11 -6.51
N ASP A 278 13.49 5.11 -6.01
CA ASP A 278 14.49 4.37 -6.78
C ASP A 278 13.82 3.31 -7.67
N GLN A 279 13.25 3.79 -8.78
CA GLN A 279 12.53 2.97 -9.76
C GLN A 279 13.20 2.98 -11.15
N GLN A 280 14.45 3.44 -11.25
CA GLN A 280 15.13 3.55 -12.55
C GLN A 280 15.36 2.18 -13.22
N GLN A 281 15.48 1.13 -12.40
CA GLN A 281 15.65 -0.25 -12.87
C GLN A 281 14.32 -1.01 -13.04
N GLU A 282 13.19 -0.37 -12.75
CA GLU A 282 11.87 -0.98 -12.93
C GLU A 282 11.50 -1.08 -14.41
N VAL A 283 10.80 -2.14 -14.78
CA VAL A 283 10.35 -2.38 -16.17
C VAL A 283 8.95 -1.83 -16.42
N ALA A 284 8.59 -1.62 -17.69
CA ALA A 284 7.20 -1.38 -18.06
C ALA A 284 6.33 -2.55 -17.56
N GLY A 285 5.20 -2.25 -16.92
CA GLY A 285 4.38 -3.27 -16.24
C GLY A 285 4.89 -3.69 -14.87
N LYS A 286 5.83 -2.95 -14.24
CA LYS A 286 6.37 -3.18 -12.88
C LYS A 286 5.33 -3.58 -11.82
N ALA A 287 4.11 -3.05 -11.90
CA ALA A 287 3.01 -3.37 -11.00
C ALA A 287 2.57 -4.85 -11.08
N MET A 288 2.82 -5.54 -12.19
CA MET A 288 2.53 -6.95 -12.42
C MET A 288 3.77 -7.84 -12.34
N ASP A 289 4.95 -7.26 -12.08
CA ASP A 289 6.19 -8.01 -11.92
C ASP A 289 6.33 -8.51 -10.48
N PHE A 290 5.89 -9.74 -10.26
CA PHE A 290 5.97 -10.43 -8.98
C PHE A 290 7.16 -11.39 -8.89
N SER A 291 8.15 -11.25 -9.77
CA SER A 291 9.31 -12.14 -9.78
C SER A 291 10.04 -12.16 -8.43
N PRO A 292 10.64 -13.29 -8.02
CA PRO A 292 11.33 -13.37 -6.74
C PRO A 292 12.42 -12.31 -6.57
N ALA A 293 13.13 -11.98 -7.65
CA ALA A 293 14.16 -10.95 -7.62
C ALA A 293 13.58 -9.55 -7.43
N SER A 294 12.51 -9.18 -8.14
CA SER A 294 11.87 -7.88 -7.98
C SER A 294 11.21 -7.71 -6.62
N VAL A 295 10.58 -8.77 -6.10
CA VAL A 295 10.06 -8.78 -4.73
C VAL A 295 11.18 -8.55 -3.72
N ARG A 296 12.30 -9.29 -3.80
CA ARG A 296 13.45 -9.10 -2.90
C ARG A 296 14.04 -7.70 -3.01
N GLN A 297 14.29 -7.22 -4.22
CA GLN A 297 14.85 -5.88 -4.44
C GLN A 297 13.95 -4.80 -3.81
N ARG A 298 12.64 -4.82 -4.10
CA ARG A 298 11.69 -3.85 -3.53
C ARG A 298 11.67 -3.91 -2.01
N TRP A 299 11.66 -5.12 -1.45
CA TRP A 299 11.71 -5.33 -0.01
C TRP A 299 12.98 -4.71 0.59
N GLU A 300 14.15 -4.96 0.01
CA GLU A 300 15.42 -4.37 0.47
C GLU A 300 15.41 -2.84 0.36
N HIS A 301 14.81 -2.28 -0.68
CA HIS A 301 14.67 -0.82 -0.83
C HIS A 301 13.80 -0.26 0.30
N GLY A 302 12.68 -0.91 0.61
CA GLY A 302 11.79 -0.52 1.71
C GLY A 302 12.48 -0.59 3.07
N LEU A 303 13.26 -1.65 3.32
CA LEU A 303 14.03 -1.82 4.55
C LEU A 303 15.04 -0.67 4.74
N ARG A 304 15.79 -0.34 3.67
CA ARG A 304 16.80 0.73 3.71
C ARG A 304 16.19 2.11 3.96
N ASP A 305 15.13 2.45 3.23
CA ASP A 305 14.49 3.78 3.35
C ASP A 305 13.82 3.96 4.71
N ALA A 306 13.19 2.90 5.23
CA ALA A 306 12.57 2.94 6.55
C ALA A 306 13.60 2.91 7.71
N ALA A 307 14.78 2.32 7.52
CA ALA A 307 15.84 2.37 8.53
C ALA A 307 16.29 3.81 8.84
N ASP A 308 16.27 4.71 7.84
CA ASP A 308 16.52 6.13 8.06
C ASP A 308 15.43 6.79 8.92
N LEU A 309 14.16 6.51 8.62
CA LEU A 309 13.04 7.00 9.41
C LEU A 309 13.11 6.50 10.85
N VAL A 310 13.36 5.20 11.05
CA VAL A 310 13.50 4.58 12.38
C VAL A 310 14.60 5.27 13.17
N ARG A 311 15.77 5.53 12.54
CA ARG A 311 16.87 6.25 13.17
C ARG A 311 16.47 7.67 13.57
N ARG A 312 15.79 8.40 12.68
CA ARG A 312 15.34 9.77 12.94
C ARG A 312 14.33 9.85 14.09
N VAL A 313 13.46 8.84 14.20
CA VAL A 313 12.53 8.70 15.33
C VAL A 313 13.29 8.38 16.62
N ALA A 314 14.21 7.41 16.59
CA ALA A 314 15.02 7.02 17.76
C ALA A 314 15.88 8.18 18.31
N ASP A 315 16.46 8.98 17.41
CA ASP A 315 17.32 10.11 17.77
C ASP A 315 16.54 11.40 18.10
N GLY A 316 15.20 11.37 18.00
CA GLY A 316 14.34 12.54 18.24
C GLY A 316 14.51 13.68 17.22
N THR A 317 15.08 13.39 16.04
CA THR A 317 15.31 14.39 14.98
C THR A 317 14.10 14.58 14.08
N LEU A 318 13.12 13.68 14.13
CA LEU A 318 11.83 13.85 13.48
C LEU A 318 10.94 14.79 14.33
N PRO A 319 10.50 15.94 13.81
CA PRO A 319 9.75 16.92 14.60
C PRO A 319 8.30 16.44 14.82
N ILE A 320 8.05 15.74 15.92
CA ILE A 320 6.73 15.30 16.38
C ILE A 320 6.20 16.29 17.42
N GLY A 321 4.90 16.62 17.37
CA GLY A 321 4.26 17.53 18.35
C GLY A 321 4.10 18.99 17.88
N GLY A 322 4.61 19.35 16.70
CA GLY A 322 4.34 20.67 16.10
C GLY A 322 2.87 20.82 15.71
N GLN A 323 2.25 21.96 16.03
CA GLN A 323 0.85 22.23 15.68
C GLN A 323 0.64 22.38 14.18
N GLY A 324 -0.38 21.72 13.66
CA GLY A 324 -0.72 21.68 12.24
C GLY A 324 -0.29 20.36 11.59
N LEU A 325 -0.26 20.36 10.25
CA LEU A 325 0.17 19.23 9.42
C LEU A 325 1.55 19.52 8.80
N HIS A 326 2.57 18.83 9.29
CA HIS A 326 3.95 19.00 8.86
C HIS A 326 4.41 17.82 8.00
N LEU A 327 4.65 18.08 6.71
CA LEU A 327 5.21 17.07 5.79
C LEU A 327 6.72 16.92 6.04
N GLN A 328 7.16 15.70 6.28
CA GLN A 328 8.55 15.29 6.40
C GLN A 328 8.87 14.34 5.23
N PRO A 329 9.46 14.83 4.14
CA PRO A 329 9.81 13.97 3.02
C PRO A 329 10.89 12.96 3.46
N GLY A 330 10.78 11.72 2.99
CA GLY A 330 11.85 10.73 3.08
C GLY A 330 13.05 11.18 2.26
N HIS A 331 14.25 11.04 2.82
CA HIS A 331 15.48 11.26 2.07
C HIS A 331 15.77 10.00 1.26
N SER A 332 15.52 10.03 -0.05
CA SER A 332 16.14 9.05 -0.93
C SER A 332 17.63 9.37 -0.98
N VAL A 333 18.47 8.43 -0.57
CA VAL A 333 19.94 8.55 -0.59
C VAL A 333 20.48 8.81 -2.00
N ASN A 334 19.65 8.66 -3.04
CA ASN A 334 20.01 8.82 -4.45
C ASN A 334 19.12 9.80 -5.24
N ALA A 335 18.45 10.77 -4.61
CA ALA A 335 17.81 11.84 -5.37
C ALA A 335 18.86 12.86 -5.86
N PRO A 336 19.10 13.01 -7.17
CA PRO A 336 19.99 14.06 -7.70
C PRO A 336 19.45 15.47 -7.45
#